data_AF-A0A3N0ZD73-F1
#
_entry.id   AF-A0A3N0ZD73-F1
#
_cell.length_a   1.000
_cell.length_b   1.000
_cell.length_c   1.000
_cell.angle_alpha   90.00
_cell.angle_beta   90.00
_cell.angle_gamma   90.00
#
_symmetry.space_group_name_H-M   'P 1'
#
loop_
_entity.id
_entity.type
_entity.pdbx_description
1 polymer ?
#
loop_
_entity_poly.entity_id
_entity_poly.type
_entity_poly.pdbx_seq_one_letter_code
_entity_poly.pdbx_strand_id
1 'polypeptide(L)' 'MDAKKYKIGIVGLGPVGLILAHHFNEAGCDIAICDVIEEKIELIRKDGIILEGIINKKSKHKNIFVTL' A
#
# COMPACT_ATOMS: atom_id res chain seq x y z
N MET A 1 -16.59 -5.20 -0.31
CA MET A 1 -15.92 -4.08 -1.00
C MET A 1 -15.69 -4.49 -2.44
N ASP A 2 -16.09 -3.66 -3.40
CA ASP A 2 -15.70 -3.85 -4.80
C ASP A 2 -14.35 -3.14 -4.99
N ALA A 3 -13.26 -3.86 -4.72
CA ALA A 3 -11.91 -3.30 -4.70
C ALA A 3 -11.56 -2.57 -6.02
N LYS A 4 -12.12 -3.03 -7.14
CA LYS A 4 -11.94 -2.47 -8.49
C LYS A 4 -12.53 -1.06 -8.66
N LYS A 5 -13.37 -0.58 -7.74
CA LYS A 5 -13.95 0.77 -7.80
C LYS A 5 -13.16 1.83 -7.03
N TYR A 6 -12.19 1.45 -6.20
CA TYR A 6 -11.49 2.43 -5.36
C TYR A 6 -10.27 3.00 -6.08
N LYS A 7 -10.22 4.34 -6.12
CA LYS A 7 -9.06 5.12 -6.53
C LYS A 7 -8.33 5.61 -5.29
N ILE A 8 -7.07 5.22 -5.11
CA ILE A 8 -6.33 5.45 -3.87
C ILE A 8 -5.03 6.18 -4.17
N GLY A 9 -4.82 7.31 -3.51
CA GLY A 9 -3.53 8.00 -3.46
C GLY A 9 -2.76 7.60 -2.20
N ILE A 10 -1.51 7.18 -2.35
CA ILE A 10 -0.61 6.87 -1.23
C ILE A 10 0.55 7.87 -1.27
N VAL A 11 0.57 8.78 -0.29
CA VAL A 11 1.59 9.81 -0.15
C VAL A 11 2.57 9.40 0.95
N GLY A 12 3.83 9.19 0.57
CA GLY A 12 4.87 8.68 1.45
C GLY A 12 5.04 7.17 1.34
N LEU A 13 6.18 6.75 0.79
CA LEU A 13 6.58 5.38 0.53
C LEU A 13 7.70 4.96 1.47
N GLY A 14 7.47 5.17 2.76
CA GLY A 14 8.18 4.44 3.81
C GLY A 14 7.69 2.98 3.88
N PRO A 15 8.13 2.20 4.88
CA PRO A 15 7.75 0.79 5.00
C PRO A 15 6.23 0.55 4.97
N VAL A 16 5.47 1.36 5.71
CA VAL A 16 4.00 1.24 5.75
C VAL A 16 3.35 1.58 4.41
N GLY A 17 3.79 2.67 3.77
CA GLY A 17 3.26 3.10 2.47
C GLY A 17 3.50 2.05 1.38
N LEU A 18 4.68 1.44 1.35
CA LEU A 18 5.01 0.36 0.42
C LEU A 18 4.15 -0.90 0.64
N ILE A 19 3.95 -1.31 1.90
CA ILE A 19 3.08 -2.44 2.24
C ILE A 19 1.63 -2.16 1.83
N LEU A 20 1.11 -0.96 2.09
CA LEU A 20 -0.24 -0.57 1.66
C LEU A 20 -0.37 -0.55 0.14
N ALA A 21 0.60 0.05 -0.56
CA ALA A 21 0.62 0.12 -2.02
C ALA A 21 0.59 -1.28 -2.64
N HIS A 22 1.43 -2.18 -2.13
CA HIS A 22 1.46 -3.57 -2.59
C HIS A 22 0.10 -4.26 -2.39
N HIS A 23 -0.50 -4.20 -1.19
CA HIS A 23 -1.76 -4.90 -0.92
C HIS A 23 -2.99 -4.28 -1.60
N PHE A 24 -3.04 -2.96 -1.79
CA PHE A 24 -4.11 -2.34 -2.58
C PHE A 24 -4.00 -2.68 -4.07
N ASN A 25 -2.77 -2.76 -4.60
CA ASN A 25 -2.53 -3.24 -5.94
C ASN A 25 -2.96 -4.72 -6.10
N GLU A 26 -2.57 -5.60 -5.17
CA GLU A 26 -3.01 -7.01 -5.15
C GLU A 26 -4.53 -7.16 -5.06
N ALA A 27 -5.22 -6.26 -4.34
CA ALA A 27 -6.67 -6.24 -4.25
C ALA A 27 -7.36 -5.76 -5.55
N GLY A 28 -6.60 -5.25 -6.53
CA GLY A 28 -7.10 -4.74 -7.81
C GLY A 28 -7.65 -3.30 -7.75
N CYS A 29 -7.25 -2.51 -6.76
CA CYS A 29 -7.55 -1.08 -6.70
C CYS A 29 -6.79 -0.29 -7.78
N ASP A 30 -7.33 0.84 -8.21
CA ASP A 30 -6.64 1.83 -9.04
C ASP A 30 -5.81 2.73 -8.09
N ILE A 31 -4.48 2.57 -8.10
CA ILE A 31 -3.60 3.25 -7.13
C ILE A 31 -2.62 4.21 -7.81
N ALA A 32 -2.41 5.36 -7.16
CA ALA A 32 -1.32 6.27 -7.46
C ALA A 32 -0.41 6.39 -6.23
N ILE A 33 0.89 6.25 -6.42
CA ILE A 33 1.89 6.32 -5.35
C ILE A 33 2.86 7.48 -5.59
N CYS A 34 3.26 8.18 -4.53
CA CYS A 34 4.26 9.24 -4.63
C CYS A 34 5.13 9.33 -3.37
N ASP A 35 6.37 9.78 -3.57
CA ASP A 35 7.34 10.09 -2.53
C ASP A 35 8.27 11.20 -3.02
N VAL A 36 9.01 11.82 -2.09
CA VAL A 36 9.96 12.90 -2.40
C VAL A 36 11.33 12.37 -2.81
N ILE A 37 11.65 11.10 -2.51
CA ILE A 37 12.94 10.49 -2.86
C ILE A 37 12.86 9.91 -4.28
N GLU A 38 13.45 10.62 -5.25
CA GLU A 38 13.41 10.28 -6.68
C GLU A 38 14.02 8.90 -6.99
N GLU A 39 15.19 8.59 -6.45
CA GLU A 39 15.90 7.31 -6.64
C GLU A 39 15.03 6.11 -6.25
N LYS A 40 14.24 6.26 -5.17
CA LYS A 40 13.29 5.25 -4.72
C LYS A 40 12.14 5.08 -5.72
N ILE A 41 11.62 6.17 -6.28
CA ILE A 41 10.57 6.11 -7.30
C ILE A 41 11.08 5.44 -8.58
N GLU A 42 12.30 5.75 -9.00
CA GLU A 42 12.92 5.09 -10.16
C GLU A 42 13.10 3.59 -9.95
N LEU A 43 13.60 3.19 -8.77
CA LEU A 43 13.73 1.78 -8.40
C LEU A 43 12.37 1.06 -8.43
N ILE A 44 11.33 1.67 -7.84
CA ILE A 44 9.97 1.11 -7.85
C ILE A 44 9.40 1.03 -9.28
N ARG A 45 9.67 2.01 -10.15
CA ARG A 45 9.23 1.95 -11.56
C ARG A 45 9.90 0.81 -12.32
N LYS A 46 11.17 0.55 -12.03
CA LYS A 46 11.98 -0.47 -12.71
C LYS A 46 11.64 -1.88 -12.21
N ASP A 47 11.65 -2.08 -10.90
CA ASP A 47 11.63 -3.40 -10.28
C ASP A 47 10.29 -3.71 -9.57
N GLY A 48 9.40 -2.72 -9.46
CA GLY A 48 8.16 -2.82 -8.69
C GLY A 48 8.38 -2.68 -7.19
N ILE A 49 7.34 -2.96 -6.41
CA ILE A 49 7.42 -3.06 -4.95
C ILE A 49 7.61 -4.52 -4.58
N ILE A 50 8.78 -4.83 -4.02
CA ILE A 50 9.14 -6.17 -3.54
C ILE A 50 8.97 -6.20 -2.02
N LEU A 51 8.18 -7.16 -1.53
CA LEU A 51 8.05 -7.46 -0.10
C LEU A 51 8.70 -8.82 0.17
N GLU A 52 9.85 -8.81 0.82
CA GLU A 52 10.62 -10.01 1.15
C GLU A 52 10.63 -10.30 2.66
N GLY A 53 10.67 -11.58 3.02
CA GLY A 53 10.55 -12.06 4.40
C GLY A 53 9.19 -12.70 4.71
N ILE A 54 9.06 -13.29 5.90
CA ILE A 54 7.84 -14.01 6.29
C ILE A 54 6.79 -13.04 6.82
N ILE A 55 5.69 -12.85 6.08
CA ILE A 55 4.52 -12.09 6.51
C ILE A 55 3.44 -13.06 7.01
N ASN A 56 3.30 -13.20 8.34
CA ASN A 56 2.24 -13.98 8.98
C ASN A 56 1.06 -13.07 9.38
N LYS A 57 -0.09 -13.16 8.68
CA LYS A 57 -1.27 -12.30 8.90
C LYS A 57 -2.43 -13.03 9.56
N LYS A 58 -3.19 -12.32 10.41
CA LYS A 58 -4.54 -12.71 10.85
C LYS A 58 -5.36 -11.43 11.14
N SER A 59 -6.66 -11.41 10.80
CA SER A 59 -7.51 -10.21 10.93
C SER A 59 -8.92 -10.52 11.43
N LYS A 60 -9.60 -9.52 12.02
CA LYS A 60 -11.06 -9.45 12.21
C LYS A 60 -11.44 -8.00 12.47
N HIS A 61 -12.43 -7.47 11.77
CA HIS A 61 -12.91 -6.08 11.96
C HIS A 61 -14.41 -5.94 11.68
N LYS A 62 -15.08 -5.14 12.50
CA LYS A 62 -16.41 -4.56 12.27
C LYS A 62 -16.43 -3.27 13.10
N ASN A 63 -15.75 -2.24 12.59
CA ASN A 63 -15.64 -0.87 13.13
C ASN A 63 -15.13 -0.72 14.58
N ILE A 64 -13.91 -0.21 14.77
CA ILE A 64 -13.30 -0.01 16.10
C ILE A 64 -12.81 1.44 16.24
N PHE A 65 -13.19 2.10 17.34
CA PHE A 65 -12.87 3.50 17.69
C PHE A 65 -12.78 3.63 19.23
N VAL A 66 -11.96 4.54 19.76
CA VAL A 66 -12.43 5.79 20.39
C VAL A 66 -11.26 6.71 20.77
N THR A 67 -11.56 7.99 20.76
CA THR A 67 -10.71 9.13 21.12
C THR A 67 -11.26 9.76 22.41
N LEU A 68 -10.38 10.03 23.37
CA LEU A 68 -10.31 11.30 24.12
C LEU A 68 -8.83 11.63 24.34
#